data_AF-A0AAV5VTM3-F1
#
_entry.id   AF-A0AAV5VTM3-F1
#
_cell.length_a   1.000
_cell.length_b   1.000
_cell.length_c   1.000
_cell.angle_alpha   90.00
_cell.angle_beta   90.00
_cell.angle_gamma   90.00
#
_symmetry.space_group_name_H-M   'P 1'
#
loop_
_entity.id
_entity.type
_entity.pdbx_description
1 polymer ?
#
loop_
_entity_poly.entity_id
_entity_poly.type
_entity_poly.pdbx_seq_one_letter_code
_entity_poly.pdbx_strand_id
1 'polypeptide(L)'
;MKAVVVILVALFAICYGQFFANIRLPDEALDFAMKNPAQKAAKTENPAVCITVNFKRCQSAFDNILGFDTTLDWKNSFALTDAIQNYAQGDRIKFLNLCYARSYFYQCLGAQYASCVSLYNLLDEDGSTASEAYNFVQTFHSLDFICNAGFEEVLNQYACMKGVTTGSPDYDMCISNFSTKLGQQPQQFCSHVNETSQCIQKAFSKGCQATDPRGSGWFGCETFRQSFEETCGETSRCFVH
;
A
#
# COMPACT_ATOMS: atom_id res chain seq x y z
N MET A 1 44.02 -19.34 -15.28
CA MET A 1 43.28 -18.35 -14.48
C MET A 1 41.87 -18.25 -15.05
N LYS A 2 40.86 -18.78 -14.35
CA LYS A 2 39.47 -18.74 -14.80
C LYS A 2 38.85 -17.44 -14.29
N ALA A 3 38.47 -16.55 -15.20
CA ALA A 3 37.74 -15.34 -14.87
C ALA A 3 36.30 -15.73 -14.49
N VAL A 4 35.94 -15.48 -13.23
CA VAL A 4 34.55 -15.61 -12.75
C VAL A 4 33.86 -14.29 -13.10
N VAL A 5 32.97 -14.34 -14.09
CA VAL A 5 32.08 -13.23 -14.42
C VAL A 5 30.92 -13.27 -13.43
N VAL A 6 30.95 -12.38 -12.44
CA VAL A 6 29.81 -12.13 -11.55
C VAL A 6 28.83 -11.25 -12.32
N ILE A 7 27.74 -11.84 -12.80
CA ILE A 7 26.64 -11.12 -13.42
C ILE A 7 25.82 -10.51 -12.27
N LEU A 8 26.01 -9.21 -12.01
CA LEU A 8 25.10 -8.39 -11.22
C LEU A 8 23.81 -8.22 -12.02
N VAL A 9 22.79 -9.00 -11.69
CA VAL A 9 21.42 -8.76 -12.17
C VAL A 9 20.88 -7.57 -11.38
N ALA A 10 21.09 -6.37 -11.92
CA ALA A 10 20.35 -5.19 -11.49
C ALA A 10 18.89 -5.39 -11.95
N LEU A 11 18.02 -5.78 -11.02
CA LEU A 11 16.58 -5.72 -11.20
C LEU A 11 16.22 -4.25 -11.41
N PHE A 12 16.01 -3.84 -12.67
CA PHE A 12 15.35 -2.60 -13.00
C PHE A 12 13.89 -2.72 -12.54
N ALA A 13 13.64 -2.33 -11.30
CA ALA A 13 12.29 -2.01 -10.86
C ALA A 13 11.85 -0.78 -11.66
N ILE A 14 11.05 -1.00 -12.70
CA ILE A 14 10.31 0.07 -13.36
C ILE A 14 9.27 0.51 -12.33
N CYS A 15 9.63 1.48 -11.48
CA CYS A 15 8.69 2.12 -10.59
C CYS A 15 7.82 3.02 -11.45
N TYR A 16 6.66 2.51 -11.85
CA TYR A 16 5.56 3.40 -12.24
C TYR A 16 5.09 4.08 -10.96
N GLY A 17 4.73 5.36 -11.05
CA GLY A 17 4.06 6.01 -9.93
C GLY A 17 2.78 5.25 -9.56
N GLN A 18 2.40 5.24 -8.29
CA GLN A 18 1.21 4.54 -7.83
C GLN A 18 0.54 5.29 -6.67
N PHE A 19 -0.79 5.23 -6.59
CA PHE A 19 -1.55 5.61 -5.41
C PHE A 19 -1.35 4.57 -4.30
N PHE A 20 -1.11 3.32 -4.67
CA PHE A 20 -0.88 2.20 -3.76
C PHE A 20 0.56 1.74 -3.87
N ALA A 21 1.24 1.53 -2.75
CA ALA A 21 2.61 1.03 -2.78
C ALA A 21 2.62 -0.46 -3.23
N ASN A 22 2.84 -0.74 -4.51
CA ASN A 22 3.02 -2.12 -4.99
C ASN A 22 4.49 -2.56 -4.91
N ILE A 23 5.10 -2.40 -3.74
CA ILE A 23 6.52 -2.64 -3.52
C ILE A 23 6.74 -4.07 -3.05
N ARG A 24 7.54 -4.83 -3.80
CA ARG A 24 8.05 -6.13 -3.34
C ARG A 24 9.17 -5.89 -2.34
N LEU A 25 8.88 -6.10 -1.06
CA LEU A 25 9.89 -6.04 0.00
C LEU A 25 10.90 -7.19 -0.16
N PRO A 26 12.21 -6.94 0.05
CA PRO A 26 13.20 -8.00 0.19
C PRO A 26 12.85 -8.95 1.35
N ASP A 27 13.23 -10.22 1.23
CA ASP A 27 12.91 -11.26 2.23
C ASP A 27 13.40 -10.88 3.64
N GLU A 28 14.57 -10.26 3.76
CA GLU A 28 15.12 -9.81 5.05
C GLU A 28 14.32 -8.66 5.66
N ALA A 29 13.80 -7.75 4.82
CA ALA A 29 12.96 -6.64 5.27
C ALA A 29 11.57 -7.16 5.68
N LEU A 30 11.06 -8.17 4.97
CA LEU A 30 9.80 -8.83 5.30
C LEU A 30 9.91 -9.62 6.62
N ASP A 31 11.01 -10.36 6.83
CA ASP A 31 11.28 -11.06 8.09
C ASP A 31 11.36 -10.08 9.27
N PHE A 32 12.01 -8.92 9.08
CA PHE A 32 12.01 -7.86 10.07
C PHE A 32 10.59 -7.33 10.35
N ALA A 33 9.84 -7.01 9.29
CA ALA A 33 8.49 -6.45 9.40
C ALA A 33 7.56 -7.38 10.18
N MET A 34 7.60 -8.69 9.90
CA MET A 34 6.79 -9.71 10.59
C MET A 34 7.18 -9.94 12.07
N LYS A 35 8.41 -9.61 12.47
CA LYS A 35 8.90 -9.79 13.85
C LYS A 35 8.65 -8.57 14.74
N ASN A 36 8.20 -7.45 14.18
CA ASN A 36 8.05 -6.20 14.93
C ASN A 36 6.87 -6.28 15.95
N PRO A 37 7.11 -5.95 17.24
CA PRO A 37 6.08 -6.02 18.29
C PRO A 37 4.84 -5.13 18.09
N ALA A 38 4.82 -4.14 17.19
CA ALA A 38 3.59 -3.41 16.84
C ALA A 38 2.49 -4.37 16.32
N GLN A 39 2.87 -5.38 15.54
CA GLN A 39 1.96 -6.44 15.07
C GLN A 39 1.46 -7.34 16.21
N LYS A 40 2.24 -7.50 17.28
CA LYS A 40 1.82 -8.26 18.47
C LYS A 40 0.78 -7.54 19.32
N ALA A 41 0.71 -6.21 19.31
CA ALA A 41 -0.26 -5.46 20.11
C ALA A 41 -1.69 -5.55 19.53
N ALA A 42 -1.83 -5.59 18.20
CA ALA A 42 -3.11 -5.82 17.50
C ALA A 42 -3.74 -7.19 17.83
N LYS A 43 -2.94 -8.15 18.33
CA LYS A 43 -3.36 -9.50 18.74
C LYS A 43 -4.33 -9.50 19.93
N THR A 44 -4.38 -8.44 20.73
CA THR A 44 -5.08 -8.45 22.03
C THR A 44 -6.50 -7.91 21.98
N GLU A 45 -6.93 -7.26 20.89
CA GLU A 45 -8.19 -6.50 20.86
C GLU A 45 -9.23 -6.95 19.82
N ASN A 46 -8.99 -8.00 19.02
CA ASN A 46 -9.94 -8.38 17.97
C ASN A 46 -10.67 -9.73 18.24
N PRO A 47 -11.87 -9.71 18.82
CA PRO A 47 -12.58 -10.93 19.23
C PRO A 47 -13.28 -11.67 18.08
N ALA A 48 -13.37 -11.09 16.87
CA ALA A 48 -14.00 -11.75 15.72
C ALA A 48 -12.97 -12.57 14.93
N VAL A 49 -13.26 -13.86 14.74
CA VAL A 49 -12.46 -14.76 13.88
C VAL A 49 -12.77 -14.45 12.42
N CYS A 50 -11.75 -14.36 11.56
CA CYS A 50 -11.97 -14.25 10.12
C CYS A 50 -12.51 -15.59 9.58
N ILE A 51 -13.74 -15.57 9.05
CA ILE A 51 -14.30 -16.75 8.38
C ILE A 51 -13.94 -16.67 6.90
N THR A 52 -13.04 -17.54 6.45
CA THR A 52 -12.49 -17.56 5.07
C THR A 52 -13.58 -17.53 4.00
N VAL A 53 -14.71 -18.21 4.20
CA VAL A 53 -15.84 -18.22 3.25
C VAL A 53 -16.46 -16.83 3.11
N ASN A 54 -16.64 -16.10 4.22
CA ASN A 54 -17.15 -14.73 4.19
C ASN A 54 -16.15 -13.81 3.52
N PHE A 55 -14.86 -13.98 3.83
CA PHE A 55 -13.80 -13.17 3.26
C PHE A 55 -13.72 -13.32 1.74
N LYS A 56 -13.70 -14.55 1.20
CA LYS A 56 -13.76 -14.79 -0.26
C LYS A 56 -14.99 -14.20 -0.91
N ARG A 57 -16.17 -14.34 -0.27
CA ARG A 57 -17.41 -13.78 -0.79
C ARG A 57 -17.35 -12.25 -0.87
N CYS A 58 -16.84 -11.60 0.19
CA CYS A 58 -16.74 -10.15 0.23
C CYS A 58 -15.69 -9.62 -0.75
N GLN A 59 -14.54 -10.31 -0.87
CA GLN A 59 -13.51 -10.00 -1.88
C GLN A 59 -14.09 -10.12 -3.30
N SER A 60 -14.73 -11.24 -3.63
CA SER A 60 -15.36 -11.43 -4.94
C SER A 60 -16.43 -10.37 -5.23
N ALA A 61 -17.17 -9.89 -4.23
CA ALA A 61 -18.12 -8.80 -4.40
C ALA A 61 -17.43 -7.45 -4.69
N PHE A 62 -16.32 -7.15 -4.01
CA PHE A 62 -15.47 -5.99 -4.30
C PHE A 62 -14.99 -6.04 -5.77
N ASP A 63 -14.45 -7.17 -6.20
CA ASP A 63 -13.96 -7.36 -7.58
C ASP A 63 -15.08 -7.20 -8.60
N ASN A 64 -16.25 -7.79 -8.35
CA ASN A 64 -17.42 -7.67 -9.22
C ASN A 64 -17.91 -6.23 -9.37
N ILE A 65 -17.92 -5.43 -8.30
CA ILE A 65 -18.32 -4.00 -8.36
C ILE A 65 -17.40 -3.22 -9.30
N LEU A 66 -16.11 -3.55 -9.32
CA LEU A 66 -15.09 -2.87 -10.11
C LEU A 66 -14.88 -3.48 -11.51
N GLY A 67 -15.49 -4.63 -11.77
CA GLY A 67 -15.32 -5.39 -13.01
C GLY A 67 -13.96 -6.09 -13.12
N PHE A 68 -13.37 -6.45 -11.97
CA PHE A 68 -12.13 -7.23 -11.90
C PHE A 68 -12.41 -8.73 -12.04
N ASP A 69 -11.35 -9.50 -12.28
CA ASP A 69 -11.43 -10.95 -12.17
C ASP A 69 -11.69 -11.33 -10.70
N THR A 70 -12.79 -12.05 -10.46
CA THR A 70 -13.23 -12.48 -9.13
C THR A 70 -12.32 -13.51 -8.46
N THR A 71 -11.26 -13.93 -9.14
CA THR A 71 -10.19 -14.78 -8.57
C THR A 71 -9.03 -13.97 -7.99
N LEU A 72 -9.07 -12.64 -8.07
CA LEU A 72 -8.11 -11.77 -7.40
C LEU A 72 -8.42 -11.67 -5.90
N ASP A 73 -7.48 -12.07 -5.07
CA ASP A 73 -7.58 -12.11 -3.61
C ASP A 73 -6.21 -11.93 -2.94
N TRP A 74 -6.14 -12.22 -1.64
CA TRP A 74 -4.92 -12.11 -0.84
C TRP A 74 -3.82 -13.11 -1.22
N LYS A 75 -4.08 -14.07 -2.12
CA LYS A 75 -3.10 -15.04 -2.60
C LYS A 75 -2.37 -14.57 -3.85
N ASN A 76 -2.93 -13.60 -4.56
CA ASN A 76 -2.36 -12.96 -5.75
C ASN A 76 -2.50 -11.42 -5.64
N SER A 77 -2.23 -10.93 -4.43
CA SER A 77 -2.37 -9.53 -4.00
C SER A 77 -1.62 -8.54 -4.89
N PHE A 78 -0.46 -8.89 -5.46
CA PHE A 78 0.24 -7.97 -6.37
C PHE A 78 -0.58 -7.69 -7.63
N ALA A 79 -1.25 -8.71 -8.18
CA ALA A 79 -2.12 -8.55 -9.34
C ALA A 79 -3.40 -7.81 -8.98
N LEU A 80 -3.95 -8.05 -7.79
CA LEU A 80 -5.07 -7.28 -7.24
C LEU A 80 -4.71 -5.79 -7.06
N THR A 81 -3.54 -5.50 -6.48
CA THR A 81 -3.02 -4.14 -6.28
C THR A 81 -2.80 -3.43 -7.61
N ASP A 82 -2.27 -4.11 -8.62
CA ASP A 82 -2.15 -3.57 -9.98
C ASP A 82 -3.52 -3.27 -10.61
N ALA A 83 -4.52 -4.16 -10.44
CA ALA A 83 -5.87 -3.93 -10.93
C ALA A 83 -6.52 -2.71 -10.27
N ILE A 84 -6.41 -2.60 -8.93
CA ILE A 84 -6.89 -1.47 -8.13
C ILE A 84 -6.22 -0.17 -8.58
N GLN A 85 -4.89 -0.17 -8.72
CA GLN A 85 -4.10 0.98 -9.15
C GLN A 85 -4.51 1.48 -10.53
N ASN A 86 -4.60 0.57 -11.51
CA ASN A 86 -4.98 0.90 -12.88
C ASN A 86 -6.41 1.44 -12.95
N TYR A 87 -7.32 0.91 -12.12
CA TYR A 87 -8.69 1.41 -12.02
C TYR A 87 -8.73 2.81 -11.42
N ALA A 88 -8.05 3.04 -10.30
CA ALA A 88 -7.98 4.32 -9.60
C ALA A 88 -7.40 5.44 -10.48
N GLN A 89 -6.44 5.11 -11.35
CA GLN A 89 -5.81 6.05 -12.28
C GLN A 89 -6.67 6.36 -13.52
N GLY A 90 -7.81 5.72 -13.74
CA GLY A 90 -8.63 6.00 -14.93
C GLY A 90 -9.15 7.43 -14.93
N ASP A 91 -10.17 7.68 -14.11
CA ASP A 91 -10.79 8.99 -13.94
C ASP A 91 -11.39 9.13 -12.52
N ARG A 92 -11.91 10.32 -12.22
CA ARG A 92 -12.52 10.62 -10.91
C ARG A 92 -13.71 9.72 -10.59
N ILE A 93 -14.51 9.32 -11.59
CA ILE A 93 -15.67 8.45 -11.38
C ILE A 93 -15.22 7.04 -11.02
N LYS A 94 -14.19 6.52 -11.69
CA LYS A 94 -13.56 5.25 -11.28
C LYS A 94 -12.99 5.32 -9.87
N PHE A 95 -12.32 6.41 -9.52
CA PHE A 95 -11.85 6.59 -8.14
C PHE A 95 -13.00 6.58 -7.12
N LEU A 96 -14.10 7.28 -7.40
CA LEU A 96 -15.31 7.24 -6.56
C LEU A 96 -15.88 5.82 -6.43
N ASN A 97 -15.96 5.08 -7.53
CA ASN A 97 -16.43 3.69 -7.54
C ASN A 97 -15.52 2.76 -6.75
N LEU A 98 -14.21 2.98 -6.78
CA LEU A 98 -13.25 2.25 -5.95
C LEU A 98 -13.53 2.47 -4.46
N CYS A 99 -13.76 3.71 -4.04
CA CYS A 99 -14.10 4.02 -2.66
C CYS A 99 -15.47 3.48 -2.23
N TYR A 100 -16.43 3.44 -3.15
CA TYR A 100 -17.69 2.74 -2.94
C TYR A 100 -17.49 1.23 -2.75
N ALA A 101 -16.71 0.57 -3.62
CA ALA A 101 -16.41 -0.86 -3.49
C ALA A 101 -15.68 -1.18 -2.19
N ARG A 102 -14.69 -0.38 -1.79
CA ARG A 102 -14.01 -0.51 -0.49
C ARG A 102 -15.00 -0.39 0.67
N SER A 103 -15.92 0.56 0.61
CA SER A 103 -16.95 0.73 1.65
C SER A 103 -17.87 -0.47 1.74
N TYR A 104 -18.27 -1.03 0.58
CA TYR A 104 -19.02 -2.28 0.52
C TYR A 104 -18.24 -3.45 1.11
N PHE A 105 -16.96 -3.59 0.77
CA PHE A 105 -16.09 -4.64 1.28
C PHE A 105 -15.98 -4.60 2.82
N TYR A 106 -15.75 -3.40 3.38
CA TYR A 106 -15.75 -3.17 4.82
C TYR A 106 -17.08 -3.58 5.47
N GLN A 107 -18.21 -3.13 4.91
CA GLN A 107 -19.54 -3.46 5.43
C GLN A 107 -19.89 -4.94 5.30
N CYS A 108 -19.49 -5.60 4.21
CA CYS A 108 -19.73 -7.02 3.96
C CYS A 108 -19.03 -7.90 5.01
N LEU A 109 -17.80 -7.54 5.39
CA LEU A 109 -17.05 -8.22 6.45
C LEU A 109 -17.56 -7.85 7.85
N GLY A 110 -17.99 -6.60 8.04
CA GLY A 110 -18.48 -6.09 9.31
C GLY A 110 -17.46 -6.30 10.43
N ALA A 111 -17.87 -6.94 11.52
CA ALA A 111 -16.99 -7.22 12.66
C ALA A 111 -15.74 -8.05 12.30
N GLN A 112 -15.76 -8.80 11.20
CA GLN A 112 -14.62 -9.60 10.76
C GLN A 112 -13.55 -8.77 10.02
N TYR A 113 -13.83 -7.51 9.63
CA TYR A 113 -12.95 -6.74 8.76
C TYR A 113 -11.50 -6.68 9.28
N ALA A 114 -11.32 -6.21 10.51
CA ALA A 114 -9.98 -6.07 11.10
C ALA A 114 -9.29 -7.42 11.34
N SER A 115 -10.03 -8.53 11.37
CA SER A 115 -9.45 -9.87 11.46
C SER A 115 -9.06 -10.40 10.08
N CYS A 116 -9.84 -10.15 9.05
CA CYS A 116 -9.55 -10.63 7.69
C CYS A 116 -8.49 -9.78 6.98
N VAL A 117 -8.49 -8.46 7.22
CA VAL A 117 -7.47 -7.53 6.73
C VAL A 117 -6.41 -7.36 7.82
N SER A 118 -5.76 -8.46 8.18
CA SER A 118 -4.67 -8.47 9.16
C SER A 118 -3.55 -9.36 8.67
N LEU A 119 -2.31 -8.86 8.77
CA LEU A 119 -1.17 -9.64 8.34
C LEU A 119 -1.09 -10.98 9.09
N TYR A 120 -1.32 -10.96 10.40
CA TYR A 120 -1.21 -12.15 11.24
C TYR A 120 -2.14 -13.28 10.78
N ASN A 121 -3.41 -12.96 10.52
CA ASN A 121 -4.37 -13.98 10.09
C ASN A 121 -4.13 -14.44 8.66
N LEU A 122 -3.63 -13.57 7.77
CA LEU A 122 -3.29 -13.96 6.40
C LEU A 122 -2.02 -14.81 6.31
N LEU A 123 -1.07 -14.66 7.24
CA LEU A 123 0.10 -15.51 7.33
C LEU A 123 -0.25 -16.96 7.72
N ASP A 124 -1.35 -17.14 8.45
CA ASP A 124 -1.86 -18.47 8.86
C ASP A 124 -2.78 -19.10 7.79
N GLU A 125 -3.13 -18.39 6.71
CA GLU A 125 -4.02 -18.88 5.65
C GLU A 125 -3.26 -19.66 4.55
N ASP A 126 -3.78 -20.84 4.19
CA ASP A 126 -3.15 -21.71 3.19
C ASP A 126 -2.98 -21.04 1.82
N GLY A 127 -1.74 -21.05 1.31
CA GLY A 127 -1.42 -20.64 -0.06
C GLY A 127 -1.20 -19.13 -0.27
N SER A 128 -1.19 -18.32 0.80
CA SER A 128 -0.60 -16.98 0.74
C SER A 128 0.87 -17.04 1.10
N THR A 129 1.73 -16.33 0.37
CA THR A 129 3.11 -16.12 0.82
C THR A 129 3.14 -14.93 1.77
N ALA A 130 4.15 -14.83 2.62
CA ALA A 130 4.31 -13.66 3.49
C ALA A 130 4.32 -12.33 2.70
N SER A 131 4.88 -12.34 1.48
CA SER A 131 4.92 -11.16 0.62
C SER A 131 3.52 -10.78 0.11
N GLU A 132 2.70 -11.78 -0.26
CA GLU A 132 1.32 -11.57 -0.72
C GLU A 132 0.42 -11.09 0.43
N ALA A 133 0.50 -11.75 1.59
CA ALA A 133 -0.24 -11.34 2.78
C ALA A 133 0.10 -9.89 3.18
N TYR A 134 1.38 -9.54 3.13
CA TYR A 134 1.83 -8.18 3.41
C TYR A 134 1.27 -7.18 2.41
N ASN A 135 1.49 -7.39 1.11
CA ASN A 135 1.01 -6.49 0.07
C ASN A 135 -0.50 -6.28 0.11
N PHE A 136 -1.28 -7.34 0.35
CA PHE A 136 -2.73 -7.23 0.51
C PHE A 136 -3.12 -6.26 1.63
N VAL A 137 -2.52 -6.42 2.82
CA VAL A 137 -2.79 -5.56 3.98
C VAL A 137 -2.38 -4.13 3.67
N GLN A 138 -1.19 -3.91 3.12
CA GLN A 138 -0.71 -2.58 2.74
C GLN A 138 -1.67 -1.86 1.79
N THR A 139 -2.17 -2.58 0.78
CA THR A 139 -3.09 -2.04 -0.22
C THR A 139 -4.43 -1.66 0.41
N PHE A 140 -5.00 -2.50 1.27
CA PHE A 140 -6.27 -2.18 1.93
C PHE A 140 -6.14 -1.09 3.00
N HIS A 141 -5.03 -1.01 3.74
CA HIS A 141 -4.77 0.14 4.64
C HIS A 141 -4.59 1.45 3.85
N SER A 142 -3.96 1.39 2.68
CA SER A 142 -3.86 2.55 1.78
C SER A 142 -5.23 2.95 1.24
N LEU A 143 -6.05 1.99 0.80
CA LEU A 143 -7.44 2.23 0.38
C LEU A 143 -8.28 2.85 1.50
N ASP A 144 -8.10 2.37 2.74
CA ASP A 144 -8.76 2.90 3.92
C ASP A 144 -8.41 4.37 4.14
N PHE A 145 -7.14 4.75 4.04
CA PHE A 145 -6.76 6.15 4.11
C PHE A 145 -7.34 6.97 2.96
N ILE A 146 -7.06 6.55 1.72
CA ILE A 146 -7.39 7.29 0.49
C ILE A 146 -8.90 7.52 0.36
N CYS A 147 -9.72 6.54 0.75
CA CYS A 147 -11.18 6.63 0.64
C CYS A 147 -11.86 7.21 1.88
N ASN A 148 -11.11 7.54 2.93
CA ASN A 148 -11.62 8.26 4.09
C ASN A 148 -10.88 9.60 4.24
N ALA A 149 -9.83 9.65 5.09
CA ALA A 149 -9.15 10.91 5.42
C ALA A 149 -8.50 11.59 4.19
N GLY A 150 -8.00 10.83 3.23
CA GLY A 150 -7.39 11.35 1.99
C GLY A 150 -8.37 11.66 0.87
N PHE A 151 -9.67 11.37 1.04
CA PHE A 151 -10.64 11.37 -0.05
C PHE A 151 -10.86 12.75 -0.67
N GLU A 152 -11.07 13.76 0.18
CA GLU A 152 -11.30 15.13 -0.28
C GLU A 152 -10.07 15.68 -1.00
N GLU A 153 -8.87 15.38 -0.50
CA GLU A 153 -7.61 15.79 -1.13
C GLU A 153 -7.49 15.27 -2.55
N VAL A 154 -7.72 13.96 -2.74
CA VAL A 154 -7.65 13.35 -4.08
C VAL A 154 -8.70 13.91 -5.01
N LEU A 155 -9.95 14.07 -4.56
CA LEU A 155 -11.00 14.56 -5.46
C LEU A 155 -10.81 16.01 -5.88
N ASN A 156 -10.37 16.86 -4.96
CA ASN A 156 -10.13 18.28 -5.24
C ASN A 156 -8.95 18.46 -6.20
N GLN A 157 -7.95 17.58 -6.13
CA GLN A 157 -6.68 17.73 -6.83
C GLN A 157 -6.34 16.57 -7.78
N TYR A 158 -7.34 15.77 -8.18
CA TYR A 158 -7.15 14.47 -8.85
C TYR A 158 -6.17 14.50 -10.04
N ALA A 159 -6.26 15.52 -10.88
CA ALA A 159 -5.45 15.60 -12.10
C ALA A 159 -3.95 15.72 -11.79
N CYS A 160 -3.56 16.55 -10.81
CA CYS A 160 -2.15 16.68 -10.44
C CYS A 160 -1.68 15.48 -9.63
N MET A 161 -2.51 14.95 -8.71
CA MET A 161 -2.15 13.78 -7.91
C MET A 161 -1.94 12.54 -8.78
N LYS A 162 -2.86 12.29 -9.73
CA LYS A 162 -2.68 11.29 -10.77
C LYS A 162 -1.38 11.52 -11.50
N GLY A 163 -1.10 12.76 -11.93
CA GLY A 163 0.15 13.14 -12.60
C GLY A 163 1.41 12.75 -11.82
N VAL A 164 1.45 13.01 -10.50
CA VAL A 164 2.57 12.60 -9.63
C VAL A 164 2.72 11.08 -9.64
N THR A 165 1.60 10.37 -9.49
CA THR A 165 1.57 8.90 -9.54
C THR A 165 1.67 8.32 -10.94
N THR A 166 1.93 9.06 -12.01
CA THR A 166 2.06 8.47 -13.37
C THR A 166 3.44 8.68 -13.98
N GLY A 167 4.46 8.85 -13.13
CA GLY A 167 5.86 8.97 -13.54
C GLY A 167 6.51 10.29 -13.18
N SER A 168 6.23 10.82 -11.98
CA SER A 168 7.05 11.90 -11.42
C SER A 168 8.44 11.35 -11.10
N PRO A 169 9.53 11.90 -11.68
CA PRO A 169 10.88 11.45 -11.36
C PRO A 169 11.20 11.59 -9.87
N ASP A 170 10.60 12.58 -9.19
CA ASP A 170 10.79 12.77 -7.76
C ASP A 170 10.14 11.63 -6.97
N TYR A 171 8.93 11.20 -7.37
CA TYR A 171 8.23 10.08 -6.73
C TYR A 171 9.00 8.76 -6.96
N ASP A 172 9.36 8.49 -8.21
CA ASP A 172 10.05 7.25 -8.58
C ASP A 172 11.42 7.14 -7.88
N MET A 173 12.11 8.27 -7.72
CA MET A 173 13.34 8.35 -6.92
C MET A 173 13.10 8.01 -5.45
N CYS A 174 12.02 8.48 -4.83
CA CYS A 174 11.69 8.13 -3.45
C CYS A 174 11.50 6.62 -3.28
N ILE A 175 10.70 6.00 -4.16
CA ILE A 175 10.44 4.55 -4.14
C ILE A 175 11.70 3.73 -4.41
N SER A 176 12.50 4.12 -5.40
CA SER A 176 13.75 3.43 -5.72
C SER A 176 14.77 3.49 -4.57
N ASN A 177 14.88 4.66 -3.92
CA ASN A 177 15.73 4.83 -2.74
C ASN A 177 15.25 3.98 -1.56
N PHE A 178 13.93 3.88 -1.34
CA PHE A 178 13.36 3.03 -0.31
C PHE A 178 13.76 1.56 -0.50
N SER A 179 13.52 1.00 -1.69
CA SER A 179 13.85 -0.38 -2.02
C SER A 179 15.36 -0.66 -1.86
N THR A 180 16.20 0.29 -2.29
CA THR A 180 17.66 0.18 -2.14
C THR A 180 18.09 0.18 -0.68
N LYS A 181 17.56 1.11 0.13
CA LYS A 181 17.90 1.22 1.56
C LYS A 181 17.43 0.01 2.35
N LEU A 182 16.23 -0.49 2.08
CA LEU A 182 15.72 -1.70 2.73
C LEU A 182 16.60 -2.93 2.45
N GLY A 183 17.11 -3.09 1.23
CA GLY A 183 18.03 -4.18 0.90
C GLY A 183 19.39 -4.08 1.59
N GLN A 184 19.80 -2.87 1.99
CA GLN A 184 21.09 -2.62 2.66
C GLN A 184 20.99 -2.65 4.19
N GLN A 185 19.89 -2.13 4.74
CA GLN A 185 19.69 -1.91 6.17
C GLN A 185 18.26 -2.29 6.60
N PRO A 186 17.86 -3.57 6.47
CA PRO A 186 16.50 -4.01 6.79
C PRO A 186 16.11 -3.74 8.24
N GLN A 187 17.07 -3.69 9.17
CA GLN A 187 16.84 -3.33 10.58
C GLN A 187 16.39 -1.88 10.80
N GLN A 188 16.59 -0.99 9.82
CA GLN A 188 16.13 0.40 9.85
C GLN A 188 14.79 0.60 9.12
N PHE A 189 14.03 -0.48 8.91
CA PHE A 189 12.79 -0.51 8.16
C PHE A 189 11.90 0.71 8.41
N CYS A 190 11.52 0.98 9.66
CA CYS A 190 10.60 2.06 9.98
C CYS A 190 11.22 3.46 9.86
N SER A 191 12.54 3.60 10.00
CA SER A 191 13.25 4.84 9.65
C SER A 191 13.16 5.10 8.16
N HIS A 192 13.38 4.07 7.34
CA HIS A 192 13.28 4.18 5.88
C HIS A 192 11.85 4.43 5.40
N VAL A 193 10.84 3.89 6.10
CA VAL A 193 9.44 4.25 5.84
C VAL A 193 9.22 5.75 6.08
N ASN A 194 9.68 6.28 7.21
CA ASN A 194 9.53 7.71 7.56
C ASN A 194 10.31 8.63 6.61
N GLU A 195 11.54 8.27 6.23
CA GLU A 195 12.32 9.04 5.25
C GLU A 195 11.63 9.06 3.87
N THR A 196 11.07 7.92 3.46
CA THR A 196 10.38 7.79 2.17
C THR A 196 9.06 8.55 2.17
N SER A 197 8.28 8.51 3.25
CA SER A 197 7.04 9.29 3.34
C SER A 197 7.30 10.80 3.22
N GLN A 198 8.36 11.31 3.88
CA GLN A 198 8.78 12.72 3.74
C GLN A 198 9.33 13.05 2.35
N CYS A 199 9.97 12.09 1.68
CA CYS A 199 10.39 12.25 0.28
C CYS A 199 9.16 12.38 -0.64
N ILE A 200 8.18 11.49 -0.48
CA ILE A 200 6.92 11.50 -1.24
C ILE A 200 6.13 12.77 -0.96
N GLN A 201 6.12 13.26 0.28
CA GLN A 201 5.54 14.56 0.63
C GLN A 201 6.03 15.67 -0.31
N LYS A 202 7.35 15.77 -0.49
CA LYS A 202 7.97 16.77 -1.36
C LYS A 202 7.60 16.55 -2.83
N ALA A 203 7.56 15.30 -3.28
CA ALA A 203 7.17 14.96 -4.64
C ALA A 203 5.73 15.40 -4.96
N PHE A 204 4.79 15.14 -4.05
CA PHE A 204 3.39 15.55 -4.22
C PHE A 204 3.20 17.07 -4.06
N SER A 205 3.87 17.71 -3.11
CA SER A 205 3.82 19.18 -2.99
C SER A 205 4.34 19.86 -4.25
N LYS A 206 5.42 19.34 -4.85
CA LYS A 206 5.98 19.89 -6.08
C LYS A 206 5.08 19.62 -7.29
N GLY A 207 4.56 18.39 -7.44
CA GLY A 207 3.72 18.04 -8.59
C GLY A 207 2.34 18.69 -8.60
N CYS A 208 1.86 19.14 -7.44
CA CYS A 208 0.59 19.86 -7.27
C CYS A 208 0.79 21.32 -6.83
N GLN A 209 1.91 21.95 -7.22
CA GLN A 209 2.25 23.31 -6.81
C GLN A 209 1.21 24.38 -7.19
N ALA A 210 0.47 24.16 -8.28
CA ALA A 210 -0.54 25.10 -8.78
C ALA A 210 -1.93 24.93 -8.14
N THR A 211 -2.13 23.93 -7.26
CA THR A 211 -3.40 23.65 -6.58
C THR A 211 -3.23 23.89 -5.07
N ASP A 212 -3.37 22.87 -4.22
CA ASP A 212 -3.01 22.91 -2.81
C ASP A 212 -1.83 21.97 -2.54
N PRO A 213 -0.58 22.47 -2.66
CA PRO A 213 0.63 21.66 -2.46
C PRO A 213 0.79 21.12 -1.04
N ARG A 214 0.10 21.71 -0.06
CA ARG A 214 0.21 21.28 1.34
C ARG A 214 -0.70 20.09 1.58
N GLY A 215 -1.95 20.18 1.10
CA GLY A 215 -2.88 19.06 1.08
C GLY A 215 -2.36 17.87 0.26
N SER A 216 -1.78 18.13 -0.93
CA SER A 216 -1.21 17.06 -1.74
C SER A 216 0.02 16.41 -1.11
N GLY A 217 0.91 17.20 -0.51
CA GLY A 217 2.08 16.70 0.19
C GLY A 217 1.71 15.83 1.37
N TRP A 218 0.78 16.31 2.21
CA TRP A 218 0.22 15.54 3.31
C TRP A 218 -0.40 14.22 2.83
N PHE A 219 -1.22 14.28 1.77
CA PHE A 219 -1.85 13.10 1.17
C PHE A 219 -0.81 12.07 0.73
N GLY A 220 0.20 12.46 -0.04
CA GLY A 220 1.23 11.53 -0.52
C GLY A 220 2.01 10.89 0.62
N CYS A 221 2.34 11.68 1.64
CA CYS A 221 3.05 11.22 2.82
C CYS A 221 2.22 10.21 3.62
N GLU A 222 0.97 10.54 3.97
CA GLU A 222 0.10 9.64 4.74
C GLU A 222 -0.23 8.38 3.96
N THR A 223 -0.51 8.47 2.66
CA THR A 223 -0.80 7.29 1.83
C THR A 223 0.31 6.25 1.93
N PHE A 224 1.57 6.67 1.80
CA PHE A 224 2.70 5.78 1.94
C PHE A 224 2.86 5.29 3.39
N ARG A 225 2.79 6.19 4.37
CA ARG A 225 2.97 5.88 5.80
C ARG A 225 1.95 4.84 6.30
N GLN A 226 0.68 5.03 5.96
CA GLN A 226 -0.44 4.17 6.36
C GLN A 226 -0.30 2.75 5.84
N SER A 227 0.30 2.57 4.66
CA SER A 227 0.59 1.23 4.12
C SER A 227 1.51 0.40 5.03
N PHE A 228 2.24 1.03 5.96
CA PHE A 228 3.14 0.37 6.92
C PHE A 228 2.69 0.53 8.39
N GLU A 229 1.47 0.99 8.65
CA GLU A 229 0.98 1.31 10.00
C GLU A 229 1.09 0.10 10.96
N GLU A 230 0.62 -1.08 10.53
CA GLU A 230 0.67 -2.31 11.35
C GLU A 230 2.10 -2.72 11.73
N THR A 231 3.08 -2.37 10.89
CA THR A 231 4.49 -2.74 11.12
C THR A 231 5.22 -1.70 11.96
N CYS A 232 4.95 -0.42 11.71
CA CYS A 232 5.80 0.62 12.25
C CYS A 232 5.21 1.41 13.42
N GLY A 233 3.87 1.48 13.59
CA GLY A 233 3.13 2.01 14.76
C GLY A 233 3.42 3.44 15.26
N GLU A 234 4.61 3.98 15.00
CA GLU A 234 5.22 5.19 15.57
C GLU A 234 5.98 5.98 14.49
N THR A 235 5.64 5.82 13.21
CA THR A 235 6.18 6.73 12.19
C THR A 235 5.67 8.14 12.46
N SER A 236 6.54 9.14 12.28
CA SER A 236 6.16 10.54 12.46
C SER A 236 4.95 10.84 11.56
N ARG A 237 3.88 11.40 12.14
CA ARG A 237 2.73 11.84 11.36
C ARG A 237 3.17 12.85 10.31
N CYS A 238 2.54 12.79 9.15
CA CYS A 238 2.80 13.74 8.09
C CYS A 238 2.14 15.07 8.45
N PHE A 239 2.90 16.15 8.37
CA PHE A 239 2.41 17.48 8.70
C PHE A 239 2.03 18.26 7.44
N VAL A 240 0.94 19.00 7.51
CA VAL A 240 0.58 20.03 6.53
C VAL A 240 1.49 21.24 6.81
N HIS A 241 2.53 21.42 6.00
CA HIS A 241 3.44 22.57 6.09
C HIS A 241 3.09 23.62 5.03
#